data_AF-A0A2K8UHY0-F1
#
_entry.id   AF-A0A2K8UHY0-F1
#
_cell.length_a   1.000
_cell.length_b   1.000
_cell.length_c   1.000
_cell.angle_alpha   90.00
_cell.angle_beta   90.00
_cell.angle_gamma   90.00
#
_symmetry.space_group_name_H-M   'P 1'
#
loop_
_entity.id
_entity.type
_entity.pdbx_description
1 polymer ?
#
loop_
_entity_poly.entity_id
_entity_poly.type
_entity_poly.pdbx_seq_one_letter_code
_entity_poly.pdbx_strand_id
1 'polypeptide(L)'
;MSYCTMLGITLRPDAPVWNARAIYTQPGERPDLLPDRQLMDGPDAATKKALADALNAGPLRTFLQSVTDSKLNPAGFALMSVEDRGPGAITIRGTPNSSYGYLYVCACFTADIESITPASAGAFGHSGV
;
A
#
# COMPACT_ATOMS: atom_id res chain seq x y z
N MET A 1 7.46 10.58 -7.50
CA MET A 1 7.90 9.22 -7.12
C MET A 1 6.65 8.49 -6.63
N SER A 2 6.22 7.41 -7.30
CA SER A 2 5.04 6.64 -6.90
C SER A 2 5.32 5.88 -5.60
N TYR A 3 4.33 5.71 -4.70
CA TYR A 3 4.55 4.96 -3.45
C TYR A 3 4.92 3.51 -3.72
N CYS A 4 4.55 2.97 -4.88
CA CYS A 4 4.89 1.61 -5.27
C CYS A 4 6.40 1.39 -5.33
N THR A 5 7.19 2.35 -5.83
CA THR A 5 8.66 2.25 -5.82
C THR A 5 9.21 2.19 -4.39
N MET A 6 8.69 3.03 -3.49
CA MET A 6 9.03 3.00 -2.06
C MET A 6 8.61 1.68 -1.40
N LEU A 7 7.50 1.08 -1.85
CA LEU A 7 6.94 -0.17 -1.34
C LEU A 7 7.51 -1.42 -2.03
N GLY A 8 8.54 -1.24 -2.85
CA GLY A 8 9.24 -2.32 -3.55
C GLY A 8 8.41 -2.99 -4.63
N ILE A 9 7.44 -2.30 -5.24
CA ILE A 9 6.66 -2.76 -6.39
C ILE A 9 7.16 -2.02 -7.63
N THR A 10 7.63 -2.79 -8.61
CA THR A 10 7.88 -2.31 -9.97
C THR A 10 6.72 -2.73 -10.84
N LEU A 11 6.09 -1.76 -11.51
CA LEU A 11 4.93 -1.97 -12.37
C LEU A 11 5.33 -1.85 -13.84
N ARG A 12 4.59 -2.55 -14.70
CA ARG A 12 4.65 -2.33 -16.14
C ARG A 12 4.38 -0.86 -16.46
N PRO A 13 4.95 -0.34 -17.56
CA PRO A 13 4.54 0.96 -18.09
C PRO A 13 3.03 1.00 -18.24
N ASP A 14 2.42 2.14 -17.90
CA ASP A 14 0.97 2.37 -18.02
C ASP A 14 0.08 1.43 -17.18
N ALA A 15 0.62 0.78 -16.14
CA ALA A 15 -0.22 0.08 -15.17
C ALA A 15 -1.05 1.08 -14.36
N PRO A 16 -2.37 0.83 -14.16
CA PRO A 16 -3.16 1.63 -13.24
C PRO A 16 -2.66 1.39 -11.80
N VAL A 17 -2.58 2.47 -11.04
CA VAL A 17 -2.06 2.45 -9.69
C VAL A 17 -2.83 3.40 -8.80
N TRP A 18 -3.19 2.92 -7.62
CA TRP A 18 -3.76 3.72 -6.57
C TRP A 18 -2.73 3.92 -5.46
N ASN A 19 -2.52 5.17 -5.09
CA ASN A 19 -1.62 5.59 -4.03
C ASN A 19 -2.42 6.33 -2.97
N ALA A 20 -2.18 6.03 -1.70
CA ALA A 20 -2.87 6.69 -0.61
C ALA A 20 -1.98 6.92 0.61
N ARG A 21 -2.36 7.91 1.41
CA ARG A 21 -1.88 8.08 2.78
C ARG A 21 -3.04 7.91 3.75
N ALA A 22 -2.85 7.05 4.73
CA ALA A 22 -3.74 6.91 5.87
C ALA A 22 -3.09 7.49 7.14
N ILE A 23 -3.88 7.80 8.16
CA ILE A 23 -3.44 8.33 9.45
C ILE A 23 -3.83 7.36 10.58
N TYR A 24 -2.95 7.18 11.55
CA TYR A 24 -3.28 6.56 12.83
C TYR A 24 -3.85 7.64 13.74
N THR A 25 -5.17 7.67 13.90
CA THR A 25 -5.85 8.62 14.81
C THR A 25 -5.52 8.35 16.26
N GLN A 26 -5.38 7.08 16.64
CA GLN A 26 -4.93 6.65 17.97
C GLN A 26 -4.06 5.38 17.88
N PRO A 27 -3.19 5.13 18.87
CA PRO A 27 -2.41 3.89 18.95
C PRO A 27 -3.32 2.65 19.00
N GLY A 28 -3.11 1.71 18.07
CA GLY A 28 -3.87 0.45 18.02
C GLY A 28 -5.22 0.51 17.32
N GLU A 29 -5.64 1.68 16.83
CA GLU A 29 -6.81 1.81 15.97
C GLU A 29 -6.47 1.50 14.50
N ARG A 30 -7.52 1.19 13.75
CA ARG A 30 -7.42 1.05 12.30
C ARG A 30 -7.07 2.39 11.68
N PRO A 31 -6.06 2.46 10.78
CA PRO A 31 -5.71 3.71 10.13
C PRO A 31 -6.81 4.17 9.17
N ASP A 32 -7.09 5.47 9.20
CA ASP A 32 -8.09 6.13 8.37
C ASP A 32 -7.47 6.67 7.09
N LEU A 33 -8.04 6.32 5.94
CA LEU A 33 -7.61 6.86 4.64
C LEU A 33 -7.97 8.34 4.55
N LEU A 34 -6.98 9.18 4.25
CA LEU A 34 -7.18 10.61 4.06
C LEU A 34 -7.78 10.88 2.68
N PRO A 35 -9.00 11.46 2.55
CA PRO A 35 -9.63 11.68 1.24
C PRO A 35 -8.82 12.61 0.33
N ASP A 36 -8.12 13.59 0.89
CA ASP A 36 -7.28 14.56 0.15
C ASP A 36 -5.91 13.99 -0.26
N ARG A 37 -5.58 12.76 0.16
CA ARG A 37 -4.27 12.12 -0.08
C ARG A 37 -4.38 10.80 -0.81
N GLN A 38 -5.38 10.67 -1.66
CA GLN A 38 -5.54 9.56 -2.58
C GLN A 38 -5.31 10.03 -4.01
N LEU A 39 -4.54 9.25 -4.76
CA LEU A 39 -4.23 9.50 -6.16
C LEU A 39 -4.43 8.20 -6.93
N MET A 40 -5.13 8.30 -8.06
CA MET A 40 -5.31 7.20 -9.01
C MET A 40 -4.64 7.60 -10.33
N ASP A 41 -3.54 6.94 -10.65
CA ASP A 41 -2.83 7.11 -11.92
C ASP A 41 -3.10 5.90 -12.83
N GLY A 42 -2.97 6.11 -14.14
CA GLY A 42 -3.24 5.08 -15.15
C GLY A 42 -3.55 5.68 -16.52
N PRO A 43 -3.51 4.86 -17.58
CA PRO A 43 -3.50 5.32 -18.97
C PRO A 43 -4.84 5.92 -19.40
N ASP A 44 -5.94 5.42 -18.84
CA ASP A 44 -7.28 5.87 -19.20
C ASP A 44 -8.25 5.79 -18.01
N ALA A 45 -9.46 6.34 -18.20
CA ALA A 45 -10.47 6.36 -17.16
C ALA A 45 -11.04 4.96 -16.85
N ALA A 46 -11.06 4.04 -17.82
CA ALA A 46 -11.65 2.72 -17.66
C ALA A 46 -10.80 1.83 -16.76
N THR A 47 -9.48 1.81 -16.97
CA THR A 47 -8.50 1.09 -16.16
C THR A 47 -8.46 1.62 -14.73
N LYS A 48 -8.45 2.94 -14.55
CA LYS A 48 -8.55 3.58 -13.23
C LYS A 48 -9.84 3.22 -12.51
N LYS A 49 -10.97 3.20 -13.22
CA LYS A 49 -12.26 2.78 -12.65
C LYS A 49 -12.23 1.30 -12.25
N ALA A 50 -11.69 0.43 -13.10
CA ALA A 50 -11.58 -0.99 -12.80
C ALA A 50 -10.76 -1.26 -11.52
N LEU A 51 -9.65 -0.55 -11.34
CA LEU A 51 -8.85 -0.67 -10.11
C LEU A 51 -9.61 -0.14 -8.88
N ALA A 52 -10.33 0.97 -9.02
CA ALA A 52 -11.18 1.48 -7.94
C ALA A 52 -12.29 0.48 -7.55
N ASP A 53 -12.95 -0.12 -8.54
CA ASP A 53 -13.99 -1.13 -8.31
C ASP A 53 -13.41 -2.36 -7.58
N ALA A 54 -12.24 -2.85 -8.01
CA ALA A 54 -11.55 -3.98 -7.38
C ALA A 54 -11.13 -3.68 -5.92
N LEU A 55 -10.61 -2.47 -5.66
CA LEU A 55 -10.27 -2.03 -4.29
C LEU A 55 -11.50 -2.03 -3.37
N ASN A 56 -12.63 -1.54 -3.88
CA ASN A 56 -13.87 -1.43 -3.14
C ASN A 56 -14.60 -2.77 -2.94
N ALA A 57 -14.23 -3.82 -3.67
CA ALA A 57 -14.82 -5.15 -3.55
C ALA A 57 -14.47 -5.87 -2.24
N GLY A 58 -13.61 -5.30 -1.39
CA GLY A 58 -13.18 -5.90 -0.12
C GLY A 58 -11.68 -5.84 0.20
N PRO A 59 -10.74 -6.00 -0.74
CA PRO A 59 -9.33 -6.19 -0.39
C PRO A 59 -8.72 -5.01 0.36
N LEU A 60 -9.16 -3.77 0.08
CA LEU A 60 -8.72 -2.60 0.85
C LEU A 60 -9.14 -2.67 2.32
N ARG A 61 -10.35 -3.17 2.60
CA ARG A 61 -10.83 -3.38 3.96
C ARG A 61 -10.00 -4.45 4.66
N THR A 62 -9.75 -5.57 3.98
CA THR A 62 -8.91 -6.65 4.49
C THR A 62 -7.51 -6.14 4.83
N PHE A 63 -6.88 -5.37 3.94
CA PHE A 63 -5.57 -4.79 4.17
C PHE A 63 -5.53 -3.89 5.42
N LEU A 64 -6.47 -2.95 5.55
CA LEU A 64 -6.51 -2.06 6.73
C LEU A 64 -6.77 -2.83 8.02
N GLN A 65 -7.58 -3.89 7.98
CA GLN A 65 -7.78 -4.77 9.12
C GLN A 65 -6.49 -5.50 9.49
N SER A 66 -5.78 -6.08 8.52
CA SER A 66 -4.48 -6.74 8.76
C SER A 66 -3.42 -5.80 9.34
N VAL A 67 -3.38 -4.54 8.88
CA VAL A 67 -2.50 -3.52 9.49
C VAL A 67 -2.84 -3.33 10.97
N THR A 68 -4.13 -3.23 11.29
CA THR A 68 -4.62 -3.07 12.67
C THR A 68 -4.24 -4.27 13.54
N ASP A 69 -4.56 -5.47 13.06
CA ASP A 69 -4.33 -6.73 13.79
C ASP A 69 -2.84 -6.99 14.03
N SER A 70 -1.98 -6.59 13.06
CA SER A 70 -0.53 -6.73 13.17
C SER A 70 0.11 -5.79 14.19
N LYS A 71 -0.63 -4.76 14.66
CA LYS A 71 -0.10 -3.67 15.50
C LYS A 71 1.17 -3.05 14.90
N LEU A 72 1.12 -2.77 13.60
CA LEU A 72 2.25 -2.22 12.85
C LEU A 72 2.80 -0.96 13.53
N ASN A 73 4.08 -0.98 13.92
CA ASN A 73 4.69 0.13 14.65
C ASN A 73 4.81 1.39 13.74
N PRO A 74 4.16 2.52 14.07
CA PRO A 74 4.21 3.75 13.26
C PRO A 74 5.62 4.37 13.13
N ALA A 75 6.53 4.05 14.05
CA ALA A 75 7.92 4.49 14.00
C ALA A 75 8.81 3.58 13.14
N GLY A 76 8.29 2.44 12.67
CA GLY A 76 9.04 1.44 11.92
C GLY A 76 8.92 1.56 10.39
N PHE A 77 9.64 0.67 9.71
CA PHE A 77 9.65 0.55 8.24
C PHE A 77 9.05 -0.77 7.76
N ALA A 78 8.35 -1.49 8.64
CA ALA A 78 7.75 -2.76 8.29
C ALA A 78 6.76 -2.60 7.13
N LEU A 79 6.81 -3.56 6.22
CA LEU A 79 5.92 -3.64 5.07
C LEU A 79 4.79 -4.62 5.39
N MET A 80 3.56 -4.18 5.15
CA MET A 80 2.38 -5.03 5.11
C MET A 80 2.00 -5.27 3.66
N SER A 81 1.55 -6.49 3.34
CA SER A 81 1.09 -6.85 2.00
C SER A 81 -0.14 -7.72 2.10
N VAL A 82 -1.16 -7.42 1.30
CA VAL A 82 -2.30 -8.30 1.05
C VAL A 82 -2.42 -8.51 -0.44
N GLU A 83 -2.61 -9.76 -0.85
CA GLU A 83 -2.89 -10.14 -2.22
C GLU A 83 -4.28 -10.74 -2.25
N ASP A 84 -5.17 -10.16 -3.05
CA ASP A 84 -6.44 -10.76 -3.40
C ASP A 84 -6.28 -11.56 -4.69
N ARG A 85 -6.72 -12.83 -4.67
CA ARG A 85 -6.57 -13.79 -5.77
C ARG A 85 -7.85 -13.98 -6.58
N GLY A 86 -8.86 -13.14 -6.35
CA GLY A 86 -10.11 -13.16 -7.10
C GLY A 86 -9.96 -12.67 -8.56
N PRO A 87 -11.05 -12.68 -9.33
CA PRO A 87 -11.12 -11.98 -10.61
C PRO A 87 -10.75 -10.50 -10.43
N GLY A 88 -9.78 -10.02 -11.19
CA GLY A 88 -9.22 -8.68 -10.99
C GLY A 88 -8.23 -8.60 -9.82
N ALA A 89 -7.55 -9.71 -9.51
CA ALA A 89 -6.55 -9.85 -8.46
C ALA A 89 -5.69 -8.59 -8.27
N ILE A 90 -5.68 -8.07 -7.04
CA ILE A 90 -4.89 -6.89 -6.67
C ILE A 90 -3.88 -7.21 -5.58
N THR A 91 -2.77 -6.50 -5.63
CA THR A 91 -1.79 -6.46 -4.56
C THR A 91 -1.87 -5.09 -3.90
N ILE A 92 -2.04 -5.07 -2.58
CA ILE A 92 -1.96 -3.88 -1.75
C ILE A 92 -0.74 -4.00 -0.84
N ARG A 93 0.11 -2.97 -0.86
CA ARG A 93 1.22 -2.83 0.08
C ARG A 93 1.12 -1.54 0.85
N GLY A 94 1.63 -1.54 2.08
CA GLY A 94 1.85 -0.31 2.80
C GLY A 94 2.92 -0.39 3.86
N THR A 95 3.41 0.78 4.27
CA THR A 95 4.43 0.93 5.31
C THR A 95 4.24 2.23 6.07
N PRO A 96 4.56 2.29 7.37
CA PRO A 96 4.58 3.54 8.11
C PRO A 96 5.75 4.44 7.71
N ASN A 97 6.83 3.88 7.17
CA ASN A 97 8.05 4.60 6.78
C ASN A 97 8.60 5.54 7.86
N SER A 98 8.54 5.13 9.13
CA SER A 98 8.96 5.93 10.29
C SER A 98 8.33 7.32 10.33
N SER A 99 7.07 7.44 9.93
CA SER A 99 6.40 8.74 9.87
C SER A 99 5.69 9.12 11.16
N TYR A 100 5.69 8.24 12.18
CA TYR A 100 5.09 8.46 13.51
C TYR A 100 3.58 8.73 13.52
N GLY A 101 2.87 8.41 12.45
CA GLY A 101 1.43 8.67 12.39
C GLY A 101 0.75 8.45 11.05
N TYR A 102 1.50 8.12 10.00
CA TYR A 102 0.96 7.83 8.68
C TYR A 102 1.26 6.40 8.26
N LEU A 103 0.43 5.90 7.37
CA LEU A 103 0.66 4.69 6.60
C LEU A 103 0.58 5.08 5.13
N TYR A 104 1.65 4.80 4.39
CA TYR A 104 1.68 4.98 2.94
C TYR A 104 1.28 3.67 2.28
N VAL A 105 0.34 3.74 1.33
CA VAL A 105 -0.28 2.56 0.72
C VAL A 105 -0.24 2.69 -0.80
N CYS A 106 0.09 1.59 -1.49
CA CYS A 106 -0.02 1.43 -2.94
C CYS A 106 -0.88 0.20 -3.22
N ALA A 107 -1.72 0.28 -4.24
CA ALA A 107 -2.43 -0.85 -4.80
C ALA A 107 -2.38 -0.84 -6.33
N CYS A 108 -2.35 -2.03 -6.91
CA CYS A 108 -2.25 -2.27 -8.34
C CYS A 108 -2.81 -3.66 -8.65
N PHE A 109 -3.11 -3.94 -9.93
CA PHE A 109 -3.41 -5.31 -10.34
C PHE A 109 -2.14 -6.16 -10.25
N THR A 110 -2.29 -7.38 -9.72
CA THR A 110 -1.15 -8.31 -9.54
C THR A 110 -0.52 -8.67 -10.89
N ALA A 111 -1.30 -8.73 -11.96
CA ALA A 111 -0.82 -9.04 -13.31
C ALA A 111 0.09 -7.95 -13.92
N ASP A 112 0.04 -6.73 -13.37
CA ASP A 112 0.81 -5.58 -13.86
C ASP A 112 2.14 -5.40 -13.12
N ILE A 113 2.44 -6.28 -12.17
CA ILE A 113 3.68 -6.26 -11.39
C ILE A 113 4.78 -6.96 -12.19
N GLU A 114 5.86 -6.24 -12.49
CA GLU A 114 7.05 -6.81 -13.12
C GLU A 114 7.99 -7.45 -12.10
N SER A 115 8.12 -6.80 -10.93
CA SER A 115 8.92 -7.34 -9.84
C SER A 115 8.46 -6.81 -8.50
N ILE A 116 8.69 -7.63 -7.47
CA ILE A 116 8.49 -7.27 -6.08
C ILE A 116 9.83 -7.43 -5.37
N THR A 117 10.34 -6.33 -4.82
CA THR A 117 11.43 -6.40 -3.85
C THR A 117 10.84 -6.89 -2.52
N PRO A 118 11.35 -7.99 -1.96
CA PRO A 118 10.94 -8.44 -0.63
C PRO A 118 11.20 -7.32 0.38
N ALA A 119 10.35 -7.24 1.39
CA ALA A 119 10.67 -6.44 2.56
C ALA A 119 11.94 -7.01 3.18
N SER A 120 13.11 -6.40 2.95
CA SER A 120 14.28 -6.74 3.74
C SER A 120 13.97 -6.33 5.16
N ALA A 121 13.81 -7.31 6.06
CA ALA A 121 13.77 -7.08 7.49
C ALA A 121 15.05 -6.31 7.87
N GLY A 122 14.92 -5.01 8.16
CA GLY A 122 16.01 -4.16 8.63
C GLY A 122 17.14 -3.93 7.62
N ALA A 123 16.99 -2.93 6.75
CA ALA A 123 18.12 -2.35 6.00
C ALA A 123 18.05 -0.81 5.96
N PHE A 124 17.83 -0.19 7.13
CA PHE A 124 18.39 1.12 7.41
C PHE A 124 19.15 0.98 8.73
N GLY A 125 20.47 0.86 8.62
CA GLY A 125 21.34 0.64 9.76
C GLY A 125 21.20 1.75 10.79
N HIS A 126 20.79 1.41 12.00
CA HIS A 126 21.36 2.06 13.17
C HIS A 126 22.77 1.49 13.36
N SER A 127 23.75 2.19 12.79
CA SER A 127 25.09 2.27 13.38
C SER A 127 25.15 3.69 13.94
N GLY A 128 25.35 3.94 15.23
CA GLY A 128 25.65 3.05 16.33
C GLY A 128 25.35 3.77 17.65
N VAL A 129 25.90 3.15 18.69
CA VAL A 129 26.07 3.54 20.09
C VAL A 129 26.14 5.05 20.33
#